data_AF-A0A800CNE1-F1
#
_entry.id   AF-A0A800CNE1-F1
#
_cell.length_a   1.000
_cell.length_b   1.000
_cell.length_c   1.000
_cell.angle_alpha   90.00
_cell.angle_beta   90.00
_cell.angle_gamma   90.00
#
_symmetry.space_group_name_H-M   'P 1'
#
loop_
_entity.id
_entity.type
_entity.pdbx_description
1 polymer ?
#
loop_
_entity_poly.entity_id
_entity_poly.type
_entity_poly.pdbx_seq_one_letter_code
_entity_poly.pdbx_strand_id
1 'polypeptide(L)'
;MDKQIWYNLRCNEETKNPGRRGKMSQISISAGKKRKIKLLADSDGKFRMMAIDQRGSMVRMLSKILGVDPSEIKYEDLAKTKMMITKVLSPYSSATLTDPVYGYPYSVDYIPKDVGLLLAFEETGYERAGSNGLERRSRQIEGWSVEKAVRAGANAIKLLIYYRPEASDETLQHQQNFVRFVGQECEKYDIPFLLELVGYPLLEDEIAASPDPAKPTNDTPVYAKRKPEIVRRTAEEFSKPEYKVDILKLEFPADLKYTEEYCKGTFDGKHRKFVYNLSAVRDFCKAVDEASQVPWVILSAGVDIEEFVENVKFATEAGASGLLCGRAIWKEAVNFYPDLEAMEKWLMTSGVNNFKKIYEVYTAAKPWFEHRKFKSYADAGFGSSGEWYKNYGS
;
A
#
# COMPACT_ATOMS: atom_id res chain seq x y z
N MET A 1 -8.68 10.46 43.08
CA MET A 1 -8.46 9.04 42.74
C MET A 1 -7.83 9.02 41.36
N ASP A 2 -6.49 9.06 41.38
CA ASP A 2 -5.64 9.58 40.32
C ASP A 2 -5.21 8.53 39.28
N LYS A 3 -5.24 8.95 38.01
CA LYS A 3 -4.68 8.25 36.85
C LYS A 3 -3.17 8.52 36.71
N GLN A 4 -2.38 8.24 37.75
CA GLN A 4 -0.92 8.48 37.75
C GLN A 4 -0.09 7.32 38.32
N ILE A 5 -0.54 6.07 38.17
CA ILE A 5 0.21 4.90 38.65
C ILE A 5 0.08 3.75 37.65
N TRP A 6 0.72 3.86 36.47
CA TRP A 6 1.06 2.70 35.61
C TRP A 6 2.25 2.95 34.68
N TYR A 7 3.11 3.95 34.95
CA TYR A 7 4.30 4.23 34.09
C TYR A 7 5.66 4.11 34.79
N ASN A 8 5.74 3.59 36.00
CA ASN A 8 7.02 3.33 36.66
C ASN A 8 6.94 2.00 37.39
N LEU A 9 7.44 0.92 36.78
CA LEU A 9 7.87 -0.31 37.46
C LEU A 9 8.57 -1.23 36.45
N ARG A 10 9.85 -0.98 36.20
CA ARG A 10 10.94 -1.98 36.01
C ARG A 10 12.28 -1.26 35.85
N CYS A 11 12.68 -0.56 36.90
CA CYS A 11 14.08 -0.26 37.17
C CYS A 11 14.36 -0.70 38.61
N ASN A 12 15.05 -1.83 38.76
CA ASN A 12 15.88 -2.23 39.91
C ASN A 12 16.89 -3.21 39.27
N GLU A 13 18.09 -2.71 38.95
CA GLU A 13 19.30 -2.83 39.78
C GLU A 13 19.77 -4.28 39.91
N GLU A 14 20.60 -4.71 38.94
CA GLU A 14 21.72 -5.60 39.22
C GLU A 14 23.01 -4.97 38.67
N THR A 15 23.87 -4.59 39.59
CA THR A 15 25.23 -4.09 39.39
C THR A 15 26.13 -5.20 38.85
N LYS A 16 26.46 -5.18 37.54
CA LYS A 16 27.60 -5.93 36.97
C LYS A 16 28.31 -5.12 35.87
N ASN A 17 29.57 -4.77 36.15
CA ASN A 17 30.70 -4.41 35.28
C ASN A 17 30.49 -3.45 34.08
N PRO A 18 31.13 -2.25 34.06
CA PRO A 18 31.15 -1.36 32.90
C PRO A 18 32.27 -1.77 31.94
N GLY A 19 32.15 -2.97 31.35
CA GLY A 19 33.12 -3.50 30.40
C GLY A 19 32.42 -3.99 29.15
N ARG A 20 32.40 -3.17 28.10
CA ARG A 20 32.01 -3.54 26.72
C ARG A 20 30.61 -4.18 26.58
N ARG A 21 29.55 -3.40 26.77
CA ARG A 21 28.34 -3.62 25.97
C ARG A 21 28.68 -3.18 24.56
N GLY A 22 28.84 -4.13 23.64
CA GLY A 22 28.96 -3.83 22.22
C GLY A 22 27.83 -2.88 21.82
N LYS A 23 28.16 -1.78 21.12
CA LYS A 23 27.14 -0.91 20.52
C LYS A 23 26.21 -1.81 19.71
N MET A 24 25.01 -2.09 20.22
CA MET A 24 23.95 -2.61 19.36
C MET A 24 23.81 -1.58 18.25
N SER A 25 24.04 -2.00 17.01
CA SER A 25 23.90 -1.12 15.85
C SER A 25 22.44 -0.66 15.80
N GLN A 26 22.18 0.54 16.29
CA GLN A 26 20.88 1.18 16.17
C GLN A 26 20.53 1.25 14.70
N ILE A 27 19.35 0.74 14.32
CA ILE A 27 18.93 0.77 12.93
C ILE A 27 18.43 2.19 12.68
N SER A 28 19.20 2.94 11.90
CA SER A 28 19.00 4.37 11.71
C SER A 28 17.77 4.63 10.83
N ILE A 29 16.75 5.23 11.42
CA ILE A 29 15.67 5.92 10.70
C ILE A 29 15.81 7.40 11.02
N SER A 30 15.83 8.26 10.00
CA SER A 30 15.98 9.70 10.21
C SER A 30 14.83 10.29 11.03
N ALA A 31 15.07 11.43 11.68
CA ALA A 31 14.08 12.07 12.55
C ALA A 31 12.80 12.43 11.78
N GLY A 32 12.96 12.95 10.57
CA GLY A 32 11.85 13.29 9.67
C GLY A 32 11.04 12.07 9.26
N LYS A 33 11.70 10.98 8.85
CA LYS A 33 11.01 9.72 8.50
C LYS A 33 10.29 9.13 9.70
N LYS A 34 10.94 9.03 10.87
CA LYS A 34 10.31 8.50 12.09
C LYS A 34 9.07 9.30 12.47
N ARG A 35 9.14 10.64 12.47
CA ARG A 35 8.00 11.49 12.82
C ARG A 35 6.83 11.27 11.86
N LYS A 36 7.11 11.19 10.56
CA LYS A 36 6.07 11.02 9.53
C LYS A 36 5.46 9.61 9.54
N ILE A 37 6.25 8.54 9.68
CA ILE A 37 5.73 7.16 9.81
C ILE A 37 4.77 7.04 11.00
N LYS A 38 5.07 7.70 12.13
CA LYS A 38 4.15 7.73 13.28
C LYS A 38 2.78 8.34 12.95
N LEU A 39 2.71 9.29 12.02
CA LEU A 39 1.44 9.87 11.56
C LEU A 39 0.72 8.96 10.55
N LEU A 40 1.45 8.07 9.88
CA LEU A 40 0.84 7.11 8.95
C LEU A 40 0.18 5.93 9.69
N ALA A 41 0.64 5.64 10.91
CA ALA A 41 0.20 4.53 11.74
C ALA A 41 -0.83 4.97 12.78
N ASP A 42 -1.61 4.01 13.28
CA ASP A 42 -2.47 4.20 14.45
C ASP A 42 -1.66 4.25 15.76
N SER A 43 -2.36 4.37 16.89
CA SER A 43 -1.75 4.45 18.23
C SER A 43 -0.93 3.21 18.59
N ASP A 44 -1.22 2.07 17.99
CA ASP A 44 -0.53 0.80 18.23
C ASP A 44 0.64 0.62 17.25
N GLY A 45 0.89 1.59 16.37
CA GLY A 45 1.95 1.55 15.38
C GLY A 45 1.62 0.65 14.18
N LYS A 46 0.35 0.39 13.91
CA LYS A 46 -0.08 -0.43 12.77
C LYS A 46 -0.61 0.50 11.67
N PHE A 47 -0.52 0.09 10.40
CA PHE A 47 -1.00 0.90 9.26
C PHE A 47 -2.46 0.57 8.88
N ARG A 48 -3.40 1.47 9.18
CA ARG A 48 -4.84 1.33 8.82
C ARG A 48 -5.19 2.39 7.78
N MET A 49 -4.58 2.30 6.61
CA MET A 49 -4.60 3.40 5.65
C MET A 49 -5.66 3.22 4.56
N MET A 50 -6.18 4.34 4.06
CA MET A 50 -7.13 4.40 2.95
C MET A 50 -6.45 4.89 1.67
N ALA A 51 -6.85 4.38 0.51
CA ALA A 51 -6.39 4.84 -0.81
C ALA A 51 -7.55 5.31 -1.68
N ILE A 52 -7.39 6.51 -2.25
CA ILE A 52 -8.31 7.12 -3.22
C ILE A 52 -7.53 7.79 -4.38
N ASP A 53 -6.29 7.37 -4.65
CA ASP A 53 -5.40 7.86 -5.72
C ASP A 53 -5.74 7.34 -7.13
N GLN A 54 -6.78 6.52 -7.26
CA GLN A 54 -7.20 5.93 -8.54
C GLN A 54 -7.64 7.01 -9.53
N ARG A 55 -7.01 7.06 -10.70
CA ARG A 55 -7.36 8.00 -11.79
C ARG A 55 -8.05 7.28 -12.93
N GLY A 56 -7.29 6.61 -13.80
CA GLY A 56 -7.85 5.94 -14.98
C GLY A 56 -8.87 4.83 -14.66
N SER A 57 -8.75 4.13 -13.53
CA SER A 57 -9.76 3.16 -13.10
C SER A 57 -11.05 3.82 -12.61
N MET A 58 -10.97 5.00 -12.01
CA MET A 58 -12.14 5.77 -11.57
C MET A 58 -12.88 6.37 -12.77
N VAL A 59 -12.15 6.88 -13.77
CA VAL A 59 -12.73 7.28 -15.08
C VAL A 59 -13.59 6.16 -15.64
N ARG A 60 -13.06 4.93 -15.73
CA ARG A 60 -13.80 3.77 -16.24
C ARG A 60 -15.01 3.36 -15.39
N MET A 61 -15.00 3.65 -14.08
CA MET A 61 -16.16 3.40 -13.22
C MET A 61 -17.23 4.44 -13.49
N LEU A 62 -16.87 5.73 -13.44
CA LEU A 62 -17.79 6.84 -13.68
C LEU A 62 -18.40 6.81 -15.08
N SER A 63 -17.61 6.49 -16.12
CA SER A 63 -18.11 6.41 -17.50
C SER A 63 -19.22 5.37 -17.66
N LYS A 64 -19.12 4.24 -16.95
CA LYS A 64 -20.16 3.21 -16.95
C LYS A 64 -21.42 3.67 -16.21
N ILE A 65 -21.27 4.38 -15.10
CA ILE A 65 -22.40 4.89 -14.30
C ILE A 65 -23.15 5.99 -15.05
N LEU A 66 -22.41 6.91 -15.69
CA LEU A 66 -22.98 8.01 -16.46
C LEU A 66 -23.43 7.60 -17.87
N GLY A 67 -23.03 6.41 -18.35
CA GLY A 67 -23.37 5.93 -19.69
C GLY A 67 -22.68 6.72 -20.82
N VAL A 68 -21.47 7.22 -20.58
CA VAL A 68 -20.69 8.06 -21.51
C VAL A 68 -19.35 7.42 -21.86
N ASP A 69 -18.69 7.91 -22.91
CA ASP A 69 -17.32 7.49 -23.21
C ASP A 69 -16.35 7.94 -22.10
N PRO A 70 -15.30 7.16 -21.75
CA PRO A 70 -14.28 7.57 -20.79
C PRO A 70 -13.67 8.95 -21.03
N SER A 71 -13.58 9.41 -22.29
CA SER A 71 -13.06 10.73 -22.66
C SER A 71 -14.01 11.89 -22.31
N GLU A 72 -15.29 11.61 -22.08
CA GLU A 72 -16.30 12.60 -21.70
C GLU A 72 -16.36 12.85 -20.18
N ILE A 73 -15.68 12.02 -19.39
CA ILE A 73 -15.59 12.21 -17.95
C ILE A 73 -14.77 13.46 -17.64
N LYS A 74 -15.38 14.38 -16.89
CA LYS A 74 -14.80 15.68 -16.57
C LYS A 74 -13.89 15.59 -15.35
N TYR A 75 -13.00 16.57 -15.25
CA TYR A 75 -12.13 16.75 -14.09
C TYR A 75 -12.94 16.80 -12.78
N GLU A 76 -14.05 17.55 -12.79
CA GLU A 76 -14.92 17.75 -11.63
C GLU A 76 -15.64 16.47 -11.20
N ASP A 77 -15.87 15.53 -12.12
CA ASP A 77 -16.53 14.26 -11.79
C ASP A 77 -15.63 13.41 -10.89
N LEU A 78 -14.34 13.30 -11.24
CA LEU A 78 -13.35 12.64 -10.39
C LEU A 78 -13.15 13.42 -9.09
N ALA A 79 -12.97 14.73 -9.17
CA ALA A 79 -12.64 15.57 -8.03
C ALA A 79 -13.74 15.52 -6.95
N LYS A 80 -15.02 15.67 -7.34
CA LYS A 80 -16.16 15.60 -6.41
C LYS A 80 -16.34 14.20 -5.82
N THR A 81 -16.17 13.15 -6.63
CA THR A 81 -16.23 11.75 -6.17
C THR A 81 -15.15 11.50 -5.11
N LYS A 82 -13.90 11.90 -5.38
CA LYS A 82 -12.77 11.76 -4.45
C LYS A 82 -12.97 12.58 -3.18
N MET A 83 -13.39 13.84 -3.32
CA MET A 83 -13.71 14.73 -2.20
C MET A 83 -14.73 14.08 -1.27
N MET A 84 -15.84 13.57 -1.81
CA MET A 84 -16.91 12.98 -1.00
C MET A 84 -16.43 11.74 -0.24
N ILE A 85 -15.67 10.87 -0.92
CA ILE A 85 -15.06 9.69 -0.29
C ILE A 85 -14.09 10.11 0.81
N THR A 86 -13.17 11.05 0.55
CA THR A 86 -12.23 11.57 1.55
C THR A 86 -12.97 12.15 2.75
N LYS A 87 -13.95 13.04 2.52
CA LYS A 87 -14.73 13.72 3.56
C LYS A 87 -15.34 12.74 4.56
N VAL A 88 -15.94 11.67 4.06
CA VAL A 88 -16.64 10.72 4.92
C VAL A 88 -15.68 9.72 5.55
N LEU A 89 -14.70 9.23 4.79
CA LEU A 89 -13.95 8.04 5.17
C LEU A 89 -12.54 8.29 5.72
N SER A 90 -11.91 9.42 5.40
CA SER A 90 -10.58 9.77 5.93
C SER A 90 -10.49 9.70 7.46
N PRO A 91 -11.51 10.16 8.25
CA PRO A 91 -11.49 10.06 9.72
C PRO A 91 -11.40 8.65 10.30
N TYR A 92 -11.68 7.61 9.51
CA TYR A 92 -11.59 6.22 9.95
C TYR A 92 -10.22 5.58 9.66
N SER A 93 -9.38 6.25 8.87
CA SER A 93 -8.04 5.78 8.49
C SER A 93 -6.96 6.38 9.39
N SER A 94 -5.83 5.68 9.55
CA SER A 94 -4.62 6.29 10.13
C SER A 94 -3.94 7.24 9.13
N ALA A 95 -4.09 6.97 7.84
CA ALA A 95 -3.60 7.82 6.76
C ALA A 95 -4.45 7.69 5.50
N THR A 96 -4.52 8.76 4.71
CA THR A 96 -5.18 8.81 3.41
C THR A 96 -4.15 9.03 2.29
N LEU A 97 -4.10 8.08 1.37
CA LEU A 97 -3.40 8.19 0.09
C LEU A 97 -4.34 8.79 -0.96
N THR A 98 -3.93 9.89 -1.60
CA THR A 98 -4.64 10.52 -2.71
C THR A 98 -3.67 10.93 -3.82
N ASP A 99 -4.21 11.35 -4.96
CA ASP A 99 -3.40 11.84 -6.09
C ASP A 99 -3.34 13.38 -6.10
N PRO A 100 -2.24 13.97 -6.60
CA PRO A 100 -2.07 15.42 -6.64
C PRO A 100 -2.90 16.11 -7.74
N VAL A 101 -3.54 15.36 -8.63
CA VAL A 101 -4.21 15.90 -9.83
C VAL A 101 -5.67 16.23 -9.54
N TYR A 102 -6.45 15.24 -9.10
CA TYR A 102 -7.90 15.34 -8.90
C TYR A 102 -8.28 15.32 -7.42
N GLY A 103 -7.60 14.49 -6.63
CA GLY A 103 -7.98 14.22 -5.26
C GLY A 103 -7.56 15.33 -4.30
N TYR A 104 -6.24 15.55 -4.19
CA TYR A 104 -5.68 16.46 -3.19
C TYR A 104 -6.25 17.89 -3.24
N PRO A 105 -6.39 18.55 -4.42
CA PRO A 105 -6.89 19.92 -4.47
C PRO A 105 -8.30 20.13 -3.90
N TYR A 106 -9.13 19.08 -3.89
CA TYR A 106 -10.50 19.13 -3.35
C TYR A 106 -10.61 18.49 -1.96
N SER A 107 -9.63 17.69 -1.57
CA SER A 107 -9.69 16.85 -0.38
C SER A 107 -8.96 17.44 0.82
N VAL A 108 -8.05 18.39 0.63
CA VAL A 108 -7.15 18.89 1.69
C VAL A 108 -7.89 19.37 2.94
N ASP A 109 -8.99 20.11 2.78
CA ASP A 109 -9.78 20.64 3.91
C ASP A 109 -10.54 19.56 4.69
N TYR A 110 -10.66 18.37 4.11
CA TYR A 110 -11.44 17.25 4.66
C TYR A 110 -10.57 16.16 5.28
N ILE A 111 -9.25 16.22 5.11
CA ILE A 111 -8.32 15.29 5.76
C ILE A 111 -8.09 15.77 7.20
N PRO A 112 -8.42 14.97 8.23
CA PRO A 112 -8.23 15.39 9.61
C PRO A 112 -6.76 15.62 9.96
N LYS A 113 -6.50 16.54 10.90
CA LYS A 113 -5.15 16.95 11.34
C LYS A 113 -4.28 15.80 11.88
N ASP A 114 -4.92 14.73 12.37
CA ASP A 114 -4.32 13.55 12.96
C ASP A 114 -4.29 12.35 12.01
N VAL A 115 -4.75 12.52 10.76
CA VAL A 115 -4.66 11.52 9.70
C VAL A 115 -3.48 11.85 8.80
N GLY A 116 -2.57 10.89 8.61
CA GLY A 116 -1.44 11.04 7.73
C GLY A 116 -1.84 11.23 6.26
N LEU A 117 -1.04 11.97 5.49
CA LEU A 117 -1.24 12.18 4.06
C LEU A 117 -0.17 11.46 3.23
N LEU A 118 -0.58 10.66 2.26
CA LEU A 118 0.30 10.17 1.21
C LEU A 118 -0.11 10.77 -0.13
N LEU A 119 0.87 11.16 -0.94
CA LEU A 119 0.63 11.63 -2.31
C LEU A 119 1.27 10.67 -3.32
N ALA A 120 0.48 10.27 -4.32
CA ALA A 120 0.95 9.49 -5.44
C ALA A 120 1.97 10.27 -6.29
N PHE A 121 2.99 9.58 -6.76
CA PHE A 121 4.10 10.15 -7.53
C PHE A 121 4.09 9.75 -9.00
N GLU A 122 3.56 8.57 -9.31
CA GLU A 122 3.51 8.03 -10.66
C GLU A 122 2.36 8.62 -11.49
N GLU A 123 2.53 8.65 -12.81
CA GLU A 123 1.44 8.86 -13.75
C GLU A 123 0.48 7.66 -13.76
N THR A 124 -0.80 7.90 -14.02
CA THR A 124 -1.79 6.83 -14.10
C THR A 124 -1.53 5.91 -15.29
N GLY A 125 -1.59 4.60 -15.05
CA GLY A 125 -1.33 3.61 -16.09
C GLY A 125 0.15 3.35 -16.29
N TYR A 126 0.55 3.05 -17.52
CA TYR A 126 1.91 2.65 -17.86
C TYR A 126 2.19 2.90 -19.34
N GLU A 127 3.48 3.03 -19.65
CA GLU A 127 3.98 2.93 -21.01
C GLU A 127 4.16 1.46 -21.40
N ARG A 128 3.69 1.09 -22.58
CA ARG A 128 3.92 -0.24 -23.15
C ARG A 128 5.36 -0.35 -23.63
N ALA A 129 6.01 -1.45 -23.30
CA ALA A 129 7.40 -1.73 -23.66
C ALA A 129 7.59 -3.20 -24.03
N GLY A 130 8.85 -3.58 -24.31
CA GLY A 130 9.23 -4.93 -24.72
C GLY A 130 8.87 -5.23 -26.18
N SER A 131 9.45 -6.29 -26.73
CA SER A 131 9.28 -6.67 -28.14
C SER A 131 7.83 -7.02 -28.51
N ASN A 132 7.03 -7.48 -27.54
CA ASN A 132 5.61 -7.81 -27.70
C ASN A 132 4.65 -6.68 -27.26
N GLY A 133 5.18 -5.55 -26.76
CA GLY A 133 4.36 -4.41 -26.30
C GLY A 133 3.53 -4.68 -25.03
N LEU A 134 3.80 -5.78 -24.30
CA LEU A 134 3.06 -6.17 -23.09
C LEU A 134 3.77 -5.78 -21.79
N GLU A 135 5.05 -5.43 -21.86
CA GLU A 135 5.78 -4.96 -20.69
C GLU A 135 5.32 -3.56 -20.29
N ARG A 136 5.51 -3.21 -19.02
CA ARG A 136 4.91 -2.01 -18.43
C ARG A 136 5.96 -1.18 -17.71
N ARG A 137 6.15 0.05 -18.17
CA ARG A 137 7.04 1.04 -17.53
C ARG A 137 6.21 2.12 -16.85
N SER A 138 6.52 2.38 -15.57
CA SER A 138 5.93 3.48 -14.84
C SER A 138 6.69 4.77 -15.15
N ARG A 139 5.99 5.90 -15.04
CA ARG A 139 6.56 7.24 -15.23
C ARG A 139 6.10 8.18 -14.13
N GLN A 140 6.82 9.27 -13.95
CA GLN A 140 6.49 10.35 -13.04
C GLN A 140 5.35 11.21 -13.60
N ILE A 141 4.51 11.79 -12.73
CA ILE A 141 3.55 12.83 -13.12
C ILE A 141 4.34 14.05 -13.60
N GLU A 142 4.02 14.55 -14.79
CA GLU A 142 4.72 15.68 -15.38
C GLU A 142 4.70 16.92 -14.45
N GLY A 143 5.87 17.52 -14.23
CA GLY A 143 6.01 18.69 -13.38
C GLY A 143 5.80 18.46 -11.88
N TRP A 144 5.54 17.23 -11.42
CA TRP A 144 5.43 16.88 -10.00
C TRP A 144 6.78 16.44 -9.44
N SER A 145 7.13 16.76 -8.20
CA SER A 145 8.40 16.32 -7.58
C SER A 145 8.22 15.97 -6.11
N VAL A 146 9.17 15.25 -5.51
CA VAL A 146 9.14 14.96 -4.07
C VAL A 146 9.17 16.26 -3.26
N GLU A 147 9.96 17.25 -3.68
CA GLU A 147 9.97 18.58 -3.09
C GLU A 147 8.57 19.22 -3.08
N LYS A 148 7.87 19.20 -4.23
CA LYS A 148 6.52 19.77 -4.35
C LYS A 148 5.53 19.01 -3.46
N ALA A 149 5.62 17.69 -3.39
CA ALA A 149 4.79 16.87 -2.51
C ALA A 149 5.02 17.18 -1.02
N VAL A 150 6.28 17.35 -0.61
CA VAL A 150 6.63 17.75 0.76
C VAL A 150 6.10 19.15 1.08
N ARG A 151 6.23 20.10 0.15
CA ARG A 151 5.67 21.46 0.28
C ARG A 151 4.15 21.47 0.31
N ALA A 152 3.52 20.50 -0.35
CA ALA A 152 2.08 20.23 -0.27
C ALA A 152 1.69 19.47 1.02
N GLY A 153 2.59 19.30 1.99
CA GLY A 153 2.26 18.71 3.29
C GLY A 153 2.21 17.18 3.32
N ALA A 154 2.73 16.48 2.31
CA ALA A 154 2.78 15.02 2.31
C ALA A 154 3.57 14.48 3.51
N ASN A 155 3.05 13.43 4.14
CA ASN A 155 3.77 12.63 5.13
C ASN A 155 4.45 11.41 4.52
N ALA A 156 4.07 10.98 3.32
CA ALA A 156 4.82 10.01 2.55
C ALA A 156 4.65 10.23 1.04
N ILE A 157 5.65 9.79 0.30
CA ILE A 157 5.53 9.63 -1.15
C ILE A 157 5.13 8.19 -1.42
N LYS A 158 4.12 8.02 -2.28
CA LYS A 158 3.75 6.72 -2.81
C LYS A 158 4.17 6.64 -4.27
N LEU A 159 4.84 5.55 -4.66
CA LEU A 159 5.11 5.21 -6.07
C LEU A 159 4.50 3.86 -6.39
N LEU A 160 3.77 3.74 -7.50
CA LEU A 160 3.42 2.43 -8.07
C LEU A 160 4.35 2.07 -9.23
N ILE A 161 4.91 0.87 -9.17
CA ILE A 161 5.55 0.22 -10.32
C ILE A 161 4.85 -1.08 -10.70
N TYR A 162 4.76 -1.30 -12.01
CA TYR A 162 4.46 -2.61 -12.55
C TYR A 162 5.77 -3.39 -12.66
N TYR A 163 5.84 -4.58 -12.07
CA TYR A 163 7.07 -5.36 -12.08
C TYR A 163 6.80 -6.83 -12.37
N ARG A 164 7.59 -7.38 -13.29
CA ARG A 164 7.60 -8.80 -13.61
C ARG A 164 9.04 -9.27 -13.70
N PRO A 165 9.48 -10.22 -12.84
CA PRO A 165 10.86 -10.71 -12.87
C PRO A 165 11.29 -11.34 -14.20
N GLU A 166 10.33 -11.71 -15.06
CA GLU A 166 10.56 -12.25 -16.40
C GLU A 166 10.53 -11.19 -17.52
N ALA A 167 10.40 -9.90 -17.20
CA ALA A 167 10.47 -8.82 -18.19
C ALA A 167 11.91 -8.66 -18.73
N SER A 168 12.02 -8.01 -19.89
CA SER A 168 13.32 -7.67 -20.48
C SER A 168 14.21 -6.86 -19.53
N ASP A 169 15.52 -7.03 -19.64
CA ASP A 169 16.52 -6.29 -18.85
C ASP A 169 16.32 -4.76 -18.96
N GLU A 170 15.92 -4.27 -20.13
CA GLU A 170 15.66 -2.85 -20.35
C GLU A 170 14.49 -2.35 -19.48
N THR A 171 13.40 -3.11 -19.41
CA THR A 171 12.25 -2.75 -18.57
C THR A 171 12.55 -2.93 -17.09
N LEU A 172 13.25 -3.99 -16.71
CA LEU A 172 13.69 -4.18 -15.33
C LEU A 172 14.57 -3.00 -14.87
N GLN A 173 15.57 -2.65 -15.68
CA GLN A 173 16.49 -1.55 -15.39
C GLN A 173 15.77 -0.20 -15.32
N HIS A 174 14.79 0.06 -16.21
CA HIS A 174 13.94 1.26 -16.15
C HIS A 174 13.24 1.37 -14.79
N GLN A 175 12.52 0.32 -14.38
CA GLN A 175 11.76 0.34 -13.12
C GLN A 175 12.69 0.45 -11.91
N GLN A 176 13.80 -0.29 -11.88
CA GLN A 176 14.78 -0.23 -10.80
C GLN A 176 15.44 1.15 -10.69
N ASN A 177 15.82 1.76 -11.83
CA ASN A 177 16.33 3.13 -11.87
C ASN A 177 15.30 4.13 -11.34
N PHE A 178 14.04 3.98 -11.72
CA PHE A 178 12.98 4.88 -11.30
C PHE A 178 12.73 4.79 -9.79
N VAL A 179 12.69 3.58 -9.22
CA VAL A 179 12.59 3.38 -7.77
C VAL A 179 13.81 3.96 -7.04
N ARG A 180 15.04 3.72 -7.53
CA ARG A 180 16.26 4.30 -6.94
C ARG A 180 16.22 5.82 -6.92
N PHE A 181 15.80 6.45 -8.02
CA PHE A 181 15.64 7.90 -8.11
C PHE A 181 14.65 8.43 -7.06
N VAL A 182 13.45 7.84 -6.96
CA VAL A 182 12.44 8.28 -5.98
C VAL A 182 12.92 8.04 -4.55
N GLY A 183 13.58 6.92 -4.28
CA GLY A 183 14.17 6.63 -2.97
C GLY A 183 15.23 7.64 -2.55
N GLN A 184 16.11 8.06 -3.47
CA GLN A 184 17.11 9.10 -3.24
C GLN A 184 16.47 10.46 -2.93
N GLU A 185 15.46 10.85 -3.69
CA GLU A 185 14.73 12.09 -3.43
C GLU A 185 13.97 12.03 -2.09
N CYS A 186 13.35 10.91 -1.74
CA CYS A 186 12.66 10.74 -0.45
C CYS A 186 13.63 10.82 0.74
N GLU A 187 14.84 10.26 0.61
CA GLU A 187 15.88 10.42 1.63
C GLU A 187 16.35 11.87 1.74
N LYS A 188 16.61 12.55 0.62
CA LYS A 188 17.01 13.96 0.60
C LYS A 188 16.02 14.88 1.32
N TYR A 189 14.72 14.62 1.21
CA TYR A 189 13.68 15.40 1.88
C TYR A 189 13.17 14.80 3.20
N ASP A 190 13.83 13.76 3.73
CA ASP A 190 13.47 13.11 4.98
C ASP A 190 11.98 12.73 5.06
N ILE A 191 11.47 12.20 3.95
CA ILE A 191 10.07 11.78 3.80
C ILE A 191 10.01 10.25 3.57
N PRO A 192 9.11 9.53 4.26
CA PRO A 192 8.88 8.12 4.03
C PRO A 192 8.55 7.81 2.57
N PHE A 193 9.18 6.75 2.06
CA PHE A 193 8.91 6.20 0.75
C PHE A 193 8.09 4.91 0.85
N LEU A 194 6.84 4.95 0.35
CA LEU A 194 5.98 3.79 0.19
C LEU A 194 5.98 3.33 -1.27
N LEU A 195 6.43 2.10 -1.52
CA LEU A 195 6.50 1.53 -2.87
C LEU A 195 5.40 0.48 -3.07
N GLU A 196 4.49 0.74 -4.00
CA GLU A 196 3.46 -0.18 -4.45
C GLU A 196 3.94 -1.03 -5.63
N LEU A 197 3.78 -2.34 -5.49
CA LEU A 197 4.25 -3.34 -6.46
C LEU A 197 3.08 -4.13 -7.01
N VAL A 198 2.94 -4.13 -8.34
CA VAL A 198 1.85 -4.82 -9.03
C VAL A 198 2.40 -5.70 -10.15
N GLY A 199 2.11 -7.00 -10.06
CA GLY A 199 2.38 -7.97 -11.12
C GLY A 199 1.36 -7.89 -12.26
N TYR A 200 1.71 -8.47 -13.40
CA TYR A 200 0.81 -8.59 -14.54
C TYR A 200 1.14 -9.81 -15.41
N PRO A 201 0.17 -10.38 -16.16
CA PRO A 201 0.45 -11.45 -17.10
C PRO A 201 1.41 -10.99 -18.19
N LEU A 202 2.44 -11.79 -18.46
CA LEU A 202 3.50 -11.47 -19.43
C LEU A 202 3.93 -12.67 -20.27
N LEU A 203 3.91 -13.88 -19.69
CA LEU A 203 4.38 -15.08 -20.39
C LEU A 203 3.34 -15.59 -21.39
N GLU A 204 3.79 -16.24 -22.46
CA GLU A 204 2.94 -16.73 -23.55
C GLU A 204 1.78 -17.60 -23.07
N ASP A 205 2.01 -18.48 -22.10
CA ASP A 205 0.98 -19.35 -21.53
C ASP A 205 0.04 -18.62 -20.56
N GLU A 206 0.47 -17.52 -19.92
CA GLU A 206 -0.42 -16.63 -19.15
C GLU A 206 -1.34 -15.86 -20.10
N ILE A 207 -0.81 -15.41 -21.23
CA ILE A 207 -1.54 -14.70 -22.27
C ILE A 207 -2.55 -15.64 -22.94
N ALA A 208 -2.11 -16.84 -23.33
CA ALA A 208 -2.97 -17.85 -23.97
C ALA A 208 -4.09 -18.34 -23.04
N ALA A 209 -3.87 -18.34 -21.73
CA ALA A 209 -4.90 -18.70 -20.74
C ALA A 209 -5.95 -17.60 -20.53
N SER A 210 -5.72 -16.38 -21.02
CA SER A 210 -6.66 -15.27 -20.88
C SER A 210 -7.82 -15.41 -21.87
N PRO A 211 -9.06 -15.03 -21.50
CA PRO A 211 -10.20 -15.07 -22.42
C PRO A 211 -10.03 -14.18 -23.66
N ASP A 212 -9.30 -13.07 -23.50
CA ASP A 212 -8.90 -12.18 -24.58
C ASP A 212 -7.37 -11.99 -24.52
N PRO A 213 -6.60 -12.64 -25.41
CA PRO A 213 -5.15 -12.48 -25.48
C PRO A 213 -4.67 -11.05 -25.73
N ALA A 214 -5.50 -10.19 -26.34
CA ALA A 214 -5.18 -8.77 -26.54
C ALA A 214 -5.35 -7.95 -25.25
N LYS A 215 -6.04 -8.50 -24.24
CA LYS A 215 -6.22 -7.91 -22.90
C LYS A 215 -6.00 -8.98 -21.81
N PRO A 216 -4.75 -9.43 -21.62
CA PRO A 216 -4.44 -10.49 -20.66
C PRO A 216 -4.92 -10.16 -19.25
N THR A 217 -5.47 -11.16 -18.55
CA THR A 217 -6.02 -11.02 -17.21
C THR A 217 -5.25 -11.86 -16.19
N ASN A 218 -5.21 -11.39 -14.95
CA ASN A 218 -4.65 -12.13 -13.82
C ASN A 218 -5.64 -13.15 -13.22
N ASP A 219 -6.92 -13.11 -13.59
CA ASP A 219 -7.95 -14.08 -13.19
C ASP A 219 -7.90 -15.32 -14.09
N THR A 220 -6.75 -16.01 -14.07
CA THR A 220 -6.55 -17.31 -14.74
C THR A 220 -5.86 -18.30 -13.80
N PRO A 221 -6.13 -19.60 -13.91
CA PRO A 221 -5.44 -20.60 -13.08
C PRO A 221 -3.93 -20.64 -13.34
N VAL A 222 -3.47 -20.25 -14.54
CA VAL A 222 -2.04 -20.18 -14.88
C VAL A 222 -1.37 -19.04 -14.12
N TYR A 223 -1.96 -17.85 -14.15
CA TYR A 223 -1.43 -16.70 -13.41
C TYR A 223 -1.55 -16.91 -11.89
N ALA A 224 -2.66 -17.47 -11.41
CA ALA A 224 -2.87 -17.75 -9.99
C ALA A 224 -1.77 -18.64 -9.40
N LYS A 225 -1.25 -19.62 -10.17
CA LYS A 225 -0.11 -20.47 -9.76
C LYS A 225 1.21 -19.70 -9.61
N ARG A 226 1.43 -18.66 -10.41
CA ARG A 226 2.68 -17.88 -10.43
C ARG A 226 2.65 -16.67 -9.52
N LYS A 227 1.47 -16.14 -9.21
CA LYS A 227 1.28 -14.96 -8.36
C LYS A 227 2.08 -15.00 -7.05
N PRO A 228 2.11 -16.12 -6.29
CA PRO A 228 2.90 -16.18 -5.05
C PRO A 228 4.38 -15.83 -5.27
N GLU A 229 5.00 -16.43 -6.29
CA GLU A 229 6.41 -16.25 -6.58
C GLU A 229 6.71 -14.86 -7.18
N ILE A 230 5.80 -14.33 -7.99
CA ILE A 230 5.91 -12.95 -8.51
C ILE A 230 5.92 -11.95 -7.36
N VAL A 231 4.97 -12.05 -6.43
CA VAL A 231 4.89 -11.14 -5.28
C VAL A 231 6.12 -11.29 -4.38
N ARG A 232 6.52 -12.54 -4.08
CA ARG A 232 7.70 -12.83 -3.24
C ARG A 232 9.00 -12.26 -3.83
N ARG A 233 9.32 -12.58 -5.08
CA ARG A 233 10.55 -12.10 -5.76
C ARG A 233 10.57 -10.58 -5.90
N THR A 234 9.42 -9.98 -6.16
CA THR A 234 9.32 -8.53 -6.27
C THR A 234 9.51 -7.84 -4.91
N ALA A 235 8.94 -8.39 -3.84
CA ALA A 235 9.17 -7.90 -2.49
C ALA A 235 10.66 -8.04 -2.08
N GLU A 236 11.28 -9.16 -2.41
CA GLU A 236 12.71 -9.42 -2.17
C GLU A 236 13.61 -8.40 -2.89
N GLU A 237 13.36 -8.16 -4.18
CA GLU A 237 14.13 -7.20 -4.98
C GLU A 237 14.07 -5.80 -4.36
N PHE A 238 12.87 -5.25 -4.16
CA PHE A 238 12.71 -3.86 -3.74
C PHE A 238 12.84 -3.63 -2.23
N SER A 239 13.16 -4.69 -1.49
CA SER A 239 13.62 -4.59 -0.10
C SER A 239 15.09 -4.20 0.02
N LYS A 240 15.87 -4.22 -1.07
CA LYS A 240 17.30 -3.90 -1.04
C LYS A 240 17.54 -2.44 -0.58
N PRO A 241 18.59 -2.18 0.22
CA PRO A 241 18.86 -0.85 0.78
C PRO A 241 19.04 0.27 -0.25
N GLU A 242 19.53 -0.04 -1.44
CA GLU A 242 19.76 0.93 -2.53
C GLU A 242 18.48 1.65 -3.01
N TYR A 243 17.31 1.02 -2.82
CA TYR A 243 16.02 1.60 -3.18
C TYR A 243 15.46 2.53 -2.10
N LYS A 244 16.00 2.48 -0.88
CA LYS A 244 15.63 3.35 0.24
C LYS A 244 14.12 3.35 0.57
N VAL A 245 13.45 2.23 0.27
CA VAL A 245 12.03 2.02 0.59
C VAL A 245 11.85 1.92 2.10
N ASP A 246 10.82 2.59 2.61
CA ASP A 246 10.46 2.54 4.03
C ASP A 246 9.29 1.58 4.27
N ILE A 247 8.33 1.52 3.34
CA ILE A 247 7.15 0.65 3.42
C ILE A 247 6.87 0.03 2.05
N LEU A 248 6.64 -1.29 1.99
CA LEU A 248 6.15 -1.94 0.78
C LEU A 248 4.62 -2.02 0.80
N LYS A 249 3.96 -1.75 -0.33
CA LYS A 249 2.54 -2.04 -0.56
C LYS A 249 2.42 -3.15 -1.59
N LEU A 250 1.97 -4.31 -1.14
CA LEU A 250 2.04 -5.56 -1.90
C LEU A 250 0.65 -6.11 -2.22
N GLU A 251 0.53 -6.74 -3.39
CA GLU A 251 -0.62 -7.61 -3.68
C GLU A 251 -0.69 -8.78 -2.69
N PHE A 252 -1.90 -9.24 -2.40
CA PHE A 252 -2.07 -10.51 -1.70
C PHE A 252 -1.45 -11.65 -2.55
N PRO A 253 -0.56 -12.50 -1.99
CA PRO A 253 0.25 -13.44 -2.77
C PRO A 253 -0.52 -14.67 -3.28
N ALA A 254 -1.85 -14.64 -3.19
CA ALA A 254 -2.73 -15.63 -3.78
C ALA A 254 -3.92 -14.96 -4.45
N ASP A 255 -4.72 -15.74 -5.15
CA ASP A 255 -6.08 -15.43 -5.52
C ASP A 255 -6.97 -16.47 -4.82
N LEU A 256 -7.71 -16.02 -3.80
CA LEU A 256 -8.51 -16.91 -2.98
C LEU A 256 -9.57 -17.64 -3.79
N LYS A 257 -10.05 -17.08 -4.91
CA LYS A 257 -11.03 -17.73 -5.79
C LYS A 257 -10.49 -18.99 -6.47
N TYR A 258 -9.18 -19.28 -6.38
CA TYR A 258 -8.58 -20.54 -6.85
C TYR A 258 -8.28 -21.54 -5.72
N THR A 259 -8.74 -21.26 -4.50
CA THR A 259 -8.58 -22.16 -3.35
C THR A 259 -9.64 -23.27 -3.31
N GLU A 260 -9.37 -24.39 -2.63
CA GLU A 260 -10.32 -25.51 -2.55
C GLU A 260 -11.65 -25.03 -1.95
N GLU A 261 -11.51 -24.18 -0.95
CA GLU A 261 -12.54 -23.65 -0.10
C GLU A 261 -13.42 -22.61 -0.81
N TYR A 262 -12.85 -21.83 -1.74
CA TYR A 262 -13.55 -20.71 -2.38
C TYR A 262 -13.74 -20.84 -3.90
N CYS A 263 -13.15 -21.85 -4.55
CA CYS A 263 -13.23 -22.05 -6.00
C CYS A 263 -14.63 -22.36 -6.55
N LYS A 264 -15.61 -22.63 -5.70
CA LYS A 264 -17.02 -22.79 -6.08
C LYS A 264 -17.77 -21.46 -6.14
N GLY A 265 -17.06 -20.34 -6.30
CA GLY A 265 -17.66 -19.02 -6.51
C GLY A 265 -18.08 -18.30 -5.23
N THR A 266 -17.41 -18.54 -4.10
CA THR A 266 -17.77 -17.92 -2.80
C THR A 266 -17.81 -16.39 -2.85
N PHE A 267 -16.90 -15.77 -3.61
CA PHE A 267 -16.80 -14.30 -3.67
C PHE A 267 -17.54 -13.67 -4.86
N ASP A 268 -17.65 -14.38 -5.99
CA ASP A 268 -18.14 -13.80 -7.25
C ASP A 268 -19.08 -14.69 -8.06
N GLY A 269 -19.54 -15.81 -7.48
CA GLY A 269 -20.42 -16.77 -8.12
C GLY A 269 -19.80 -17.59 -9.26
N LYS A 270 -18.49 -17.45 -9.53
CA LYS A 270 -17.84 -18.14 -10.65
C LYS A 270 -17.07 -19.36 -10.17
N HIS A 271 -17.41 -20.52 -10.73
CA HIS A 271 -16.69 -21.75 -10.50
C HIS A 271 -15.33 -21.71 -11.22
N ARG A 272 -14.26 -22.05 -10.49
CA ARG A 272 -12.89 -22.10 -10.98
C ARG A 272 -12.28 -23.46 -10.69
N LYS A 273 -11.26 -23.82 -11.46
CA LYS A 273 -10.44 -25.00 -11.19
C LYS A 273 -9.59 -24.73 -9.95
N PHE A 274 -9.65 -25.63 -8.97
CA PHE A 274 -8.79 -25.62 -7.80
C PHE A 274 -7.29 -25.59 -8.18
N VAL A 275 -6.51 -24.78 -7.46
CA VAL A 275 -5.07 -24.62 -7.66
C VAL A 275 -4.26 -24.95 -6.39
N TYR A 276 -4.65 -24.44 -5.22
CA TYR A 276 -3.96 -24.61 -3.94
C TYR A 276 -4.93 -24.46 -2.76
N ASN A 277 -4.67 -25.03 -1.60
CA ASN A 277 -5.54 -24.89 -0.42
C ASN A 277 -5.11 -23.71 0.48
N LEU A 278 -5.87 -23.43 1.55
CA LEU A 278 -5.53 -22.34 2.47
C LEU A 278 -4.23 -22.57 3.28
N SER A 279 -3.74 -23.81 3.40
CA SER A 279 -2.41 -24.06 3.99
C SER A 279 -1.31 -23.45 3.12
N ALA A 280 -1.36 -23.70 1.82
CA ALA A 280 -0.40 -23.10 0.88
C ALA A 280 -0.51 -21.57 0.86
N VAL A 281 -1.71 -21.01 0.99
CA VAL A 281 -1.89 -19.55 1.09
C VAL A 281 -1.16 -18.95 2.31
N ARG A 282 -1.19 -19.64 3.46
CA ARG A 282 -0.42 -19.23 4.65
C ARG A 282 1.08 -19.27 4.37
N ASP A 283 1.56 -20.32 3.72
CA ASP A 283 2.98 -20.46 3.35
C ASP A 283 3.41 -19.34 2.37
N PHE A 284 2.56 -18.98 1.41
CA PHE A 284 2.82 -17.86 0.50
C PHE A 284 2.90 -16.52 1.23
N CYS A 285 1.99 -16.25 2.16
CA CYS A 285 2.02 -15.03 2.97
C CYS A 285 3.28 -14.96 3.84
N LYS A 286 3.67 -16.09 4.46
CA LYS A 286 4.91 -16.20 5.23
C LYS A 286 6.14 -15.96 4.37
N ALA A 287 6.20 -16.52 3.17
CA ALA A 287 7.31 -16.31 2.24
C ALA A 287 7.42 -14.83 1.80
N VAL A 288 6.30 -14.14 1.59
CA VAL A 288 6.30 -12.69 1.34
C VAL A 288 6.77 -11.90 2.56
N ASP A 289 6.31 -12.27 3.76
CA ASP A 289 6.79 -11.63 4.98
C ASP A 289 8.30 -11.80 5.09
N GLU A 290 8.85 -13.00 4.95
CA GLU A 290 10.29 -13.31 5.00
C GLU A 290 11.12 -12.61 3.90
N ALA A 291 10.54 -12.39 2.72
CA ALA A 291 11.18 -11.65 1.63
C ALA A 291 11.23 -10.13 1.91
N SER A 292 10.21 -9.58 2.56
CA SER A 292 10.03 -8.13 2.77
C SER A 292 10.95 -7.55 3.87
N GLN A 293 12.15 -7.08 3.55
CA GLN A 293 13.10 -6.56 4.57
C GLN A 293 12.73 -5.18 5.13
N VAL A 294 11.54 -4.67 4.84
CA VAL A 294 10.93 -3.45 5.38
C VAL A 294 9.46 -3.74 5.73
N PRO A 295 8.82 -2.98 6.65
CA PRO A 295 7.40 -3.14 6.92
C PRO A 295 6.57 -3.15 5.62
N TRP A 296 5.57 -4.01 5.56
CA TRP A 296 4.72 -4.12 4.38
C TRP A 296 3.24 -4.05 4.73
N VAL A 297 2.44 -3.58 3.79
CA VAL A 297 0.98 -3.48 3.88
C VAL A 297 0.35 -4.13 2.67
N ILE A 298 -0.82 -4.75 2.85
CA ILE A 298 -1.56 -5.29 1.71
C ILE A 298 -2.41 -4.25 1.01
N LEU A 299 -2.54 -4.43 -0.30
CA LEU A 299 -3.50 -3.71 -1.15
C LEU A 299 -4.69 -4.60 -1.51
N SER A 300 -5.86 -3.98 -1.76
CA SER A 300 -7.09 -4.72 -2.07
C SER A 300 -7.23 -5.22 -3.50
N ALA A 301 -6.44 -4.70 -4.44
CA ALA A 301 -6.51 -5.03 -5.87
C ALA A 301 -7.89 -4.82 -6.55
N GLY A 302 -8.91 -4.37 -5.84
CA GLY A 302 -10.27 -4.19 -6.34
C GLY A 302 -11.23 -5.34 -6.08
N VAL A 303 -10.83 -6.33 -5.26
CA VAL A 303 -11.75 -7.36 -4.76
C VAL A 303 -12.86 -6.75 -3.90
N ASP A 304 -13.93 -7.51 -3.64
CA ASP A 304 -15.02 -7.08 -2.75
C ASP A 304 -14.60 -7.14 -1.28
N ILE A 305 -15.37 -6.49 -0.40
CA ILE A 305 -15.00 -6.36 1.01
C ILE A 305 -14.91 -7.71 1.71
N GLU A 306 -15.79 -8.67 1.37
CA GLU A 306 -15.79 -10.02 1.92
C GLU A 306 -14.49 -10.77 1.59
N GLU A 307 -14.01 -10.70 0.35
CA GLU A 307 -12.73 -11.30 -0.04
C GLU A 307 -11.55 -10.55 0.62
N PHE A 308 -11.64 -9.22 0.70
CA PHE A 308 -10.55 -8.44 1.26
C PHE A 308 -10.36 -8.67 2.76
N VAL A 309 -11.43 -8.91 3.51
CA VAL A 309 -11.37 -9.27 4.94
C VAL A 309 -10.55 -10.56 5.14
N GLU A 310 -10.76 -11.58 4.31
CA GLU A 310 -9.96 -12.81 4.33
C GLU A 310 -8.49 -12.53 3.99
N ASN A 311 -8.24 -11.72 2.96
CA ASN A 311 -6.87 -11.33 2.59
C ASN A 311 -6.14 -10.62 3.73
N VAL A 312 -6.81 -9.69 4.45
CA VAL A 312 -6.25 -8.99 5.62
C VAL A 312 -5.88 -9.98 6.71
N LYS A 313 -6.76 -10.93 7.01
CA LYS A 313 -6.51 -11.94 8.05
C LYS A 313 -5.24 -12.74 7.76
N PHE A 314 -5.14 -13.35 6.58
CA PHE A 314 -3.95 -14.15 6.21
C PHE A 314 -2.67 -13.33 6.18
N ALA A 315 -2.71 -12.11 5.64
CA ALA A 315 -1.51 -11.29 5.52
C ALA A 315 -1.01 -10.78 6.88
N THR A 316 -1.92 -10.35 7.75
CA THR A 316 -1.57 -9.83 9.08
C THR A 316 -1.10 -10.93 10.01
N GLU A 317 -1.74 -12.11 10.00
CA GLU A 317 -1.26 -13.31 10.71
C GLU A 317 0.18 -13.70 10.29
N ALA A 318 0.57 -13.44 9.03
CA ALA A 318 1.90 -13.74 8.52
C ALA A 318 2.97 -12.69 8.87
N GLY A 319 2.57 -11.48 9.27
CA GLY A 319 3.52 -10.42 9.67
C GLY A 319 3.31 -9.05 9.02
N ALA A 320 2.32 -8.89 8.12
CA ALA A 320 2.01 -7.59 7.55
C ALA A 320 1.76 -6.54 8.65
N SER A 321 2.30 -5.34 8.44
CA SER A 321 2.08 -4.20 9.34
C SER A 321 0.77 -3.48 9.12
N GLY A 322 -0.04 -3.96 8.17
CA GLY A 322 -1.40 -3.50 7.98
C GLY A 322 -1.85 -3.50 6.53
N LEU A 323 -2.58 -2.46 6.16
CA LEU A 323 -3.23 -2.32 4.86
C LEU A 323 -3.20 -0.89 4.34
N LEU A 324 -3.23 -0.77 3.02
CA LEU A 324 -3.56 0.45 2.29
C LEU A 324 -4.66 0.12 1.29
N CYS A 325 -5.91 0.23 1.74
CA CYS A 325 -7.08 -0.24 1.02
C CYS A 325 -7.87 0.89 0.38
N GLY A 326 -8.36 0.67 -0.85
CA GLY A 326 -9.20 1.64 -1.56
C GLY A 326 -10.52 1.00 -1.96
N ARG A 327 -10.59 0.50 -3.19
CA ARG A 327 -11.83 0.06 -3.85
C ARG A 327 -12.69 -0.90 -3.03
N ALA A 328 -12.15 -1.85 -2.28
CA ALA A 328 -12.95 -2.74 -1.44
C ALA A 328 -13.81 -1.98 -0.39
N ILE A 329 -13.40 -0.77 0.00
CA ILE A 329 -14.13 0.05 0.96
C ILE A 329 -15.20 0.91 0.28
N TRP A 330 -14.85 1.62 -0.80
CA TRP A 330 -15.66 2.73 -1.31
C TRP A 330 -16.20 2.55 -2.74
N LYS A 331 -15.82 1.51 -3.49
CA LYS A 331 -16.14 1.43 -4.93
C LYS A 331 -17.64 1.46 -5.24
N GLU A 332 -18.46 0.87 -4.36
CA GLU A 332 -19.92 0.86 -4.51
C GLU A 332 -20.56 2.24 -4.34
N ALA A 333 -19.90 3.16 -3.61
CA ALA A 333 -20.37 4.55 -3.50
C ALA A 333 -20.45 5.24 -4.86
N VAL A 334 -19.59 4.84 -5.81
CA VAL A 334 -19.55 5.43 -7.16
C VAL A 334 -20.85 5.17 -7.93
N ASN A 335 -21.61 4.12 -7.58
CA ASN A 335 -22.89 3.81 -8.21
C ASN A 335 -23.97 4.88 -7.97
N PHE A 336 -23.77 5.76 -6.98
CA PHE A 336 -24.70 6.83 -6.66
C PHE A 336 -24.36 8.16 -7.36
N TYR A 337 -23.22 8.26 -8.03
CA TYR A 337 -22.85 9.47 -8.75
C TYR A 337 -23.80 9.70 -9.95
N PRO A 338 -24.29 10.95 -10.22
CA PRO A 338 -23.87 12.24 -9.66
C PRO A 338 -24.63 12.70 -8.40
N ASP A 339 -25.48 11.86 -7.80
CA ASP A 339 -26.19 12.16 -6.55
C ASP A 339 -25.22 12.06 -5.35
N LEU A 340 -24.63 13.21 -5.00
CA LEU A 340 -23.66 13.30 -3.90
C LEU A 340 -24.29 13.07 -2.52
N GLU A 341 -25.58 13.36 -2.34
CA GLU A 341 -26.26 13.13 -1.06
C GLU A 341 -26.49 11.63 -0.84
N ALA A 342 -26.94 10.91 -1.88
CA ALA A 342 -27.06 9.45 -1.83
C ALA A 342 -25.69 8.79 -1.65
N MET A 343 -24.66 9.31 -2.33
CA MET A 343 -23.27 8.85 -2.16
C MET A 343 -22.78 9.04 -0.72
N GLU A 344 -22.99 10.21 -0.14
CA GLU A 344 -22.62 10.51 1.25
C GLU A 344 -23.35 9.57 2.23
N LYS A 345 -24.65 9.35 2.03
CA LYS A 345 -25.45 8.43 2.85
C LYS A 345 -24.93 6.99 2.81
N TRP A 346 -24.57 6.50 1.62
CA TRP A 346 -23.99 5.16 1.49
C TRP A 346 -22.61 5.09 2.16
N LEU A 347 -21.77 6.10 1.99
CA LEU A 347 -20.44 6.15 2.60
C LEU A 347 -20.54 6.16 4.13
N MET A 348 -21.43 6.97 4.71
CA MET A 348 -21.66 7.07 6.16
C MET A 348 -22.22 5.78 6.78
N THR A 349 -22.77 4.88 5.98
CA THR A 349 -23.33 3.60 6.41
C THR A 349 -22.44 2.45 5.97
N SER A 350 -22.60 1.96 4.75
CA SER A 350 -21.87 0.82 4.18
C SER A 350 -20.36 1.06 4.10
N GLY A 351 -19.93 2.25 3.68
CA GLY A 351 -18.49 2.59 3.62
C GLY A 351 -17.81 2.53 4.98
N VAL A 352 -18.42 3.14 5.99
CA VAL A 352 -17.96 3.06 7.39
C VAL A 352 -18.01 1.62 7.91
N ASN A 353 -19.06 0.86 7.58
CA ASN A 353 -19.17 -0.54 7.96
C ASN A 353 -18.06 -1.40 7.35
N ASN A 354 -17.64 -1.11 6.12
CA ASN A 354 -16.51 -1.79 5.48
C ASN A 354 -15.20 -1.56 6.25
N PHE A 355 -14.96 -0.35 6.78
CA PHE A 355 -13.84 -0.11 7.70
C PHE A 355 -13.94 -0.94 8.98
N LYS A 356 -15.14 -1.03 9.56
CA LYS A 356 -15.36 -1.82 10.80
C LYS A 356 -15.06 -3.30 10.57
N LYS A 357 -15.58 -3.89 9.49
CA LYS A 357 -15.28 -5.27 9.09
C LYS A 357 -13.77 -5.52 8.98
N ILE A 358 -13.04 -4.61 8.34
CA ILE A 358 -11.57 -4.71 8.22
C ILE A 358 -10.89 -4.59 9.59
N TYR A 359 -11.36 -3.68 10.45
CA TYR A 359 -10.76 -3.44 11.76
C TYR A 359 -10.82 -4.69 12.66
N GLU A 360 -11.89 -5.48 12.56
CA GLU A 360 -12.05 -6.72 13.32
C GLU A 360 -10.95 -7.75 13.02
N VAL A 361 -10.49 -7.85 11.77
CA VAL A 361 -9.45 -8.81 11.35
C VAL A 361 -8.04 -8.21 11.35
N TYR A 362 -7.94 -6.89 11.32
CA TYR A 362 -6.68 -6.16 11.30
C TYR A 362 -5.91 -6.21 12.64
N THR A 363 -6.56 -6.61 13.74
CA THR A 363 -5.92 -6.63 15.07
C THR A 363 -4.65 -7.47 15.12
N ALA A 364 -4.53 -8.49 14.27
CA ALA A 364 -3.35 -9.34 14.11
C ALA A 364 -2.15 -8.63 13.43
N ALA A 365 -2.34 -7.44 12.85
CA ALA A 365 -1.28 -6.71 12.17
C ALA A 365 -0.14 -6.38 13.14
N LYS A 366 1.09 -6.50 12.63
CA LYS A 366 2.30 -6.29 13.41
C LYS A 366 2.68 -4.81 13.44
N PRO A 367 2.86 -4.18 14.61
CA PRO A 367 3.37 -2.80 14.66
C PRO A 367 4.64 -2.63 13.83
N TRP A 368 4.74 -1.54 13.05
CA TRP A 368 5.83 -1.36 12.08
C TRP A 368 7.22 -1.43 12.72
N PHE A 369 7.34 -0.99 13.97
CA PHE A 369 8.60 -0.99 14.71
C PHE A 369 9.00 -2.36 15.27
N GLU A 370 8.10 -3.34 15.29
CA GLU A 370 8.42 -4.73 15.63
C GLU A 370 8.88 -5.53 14.41
N HIS A 371 8.74 -4.98 13.20
CA HIS A 371 9.29 -5.58 11.99
C HIS A 371 10.79 -5.87 12.17
N ARG A 372 11.32 -6.93 11.57
CA ARG A 372 12.73 -7.37 11.76
C ARG A 372 13.77 -6.30 11.42
N LYS A 373 13.41 -5.35 10.54
CA LYS A 373 14.19 -4.14 10.25
C LYS A 373 14.36 -3.23 11.46
N PHE A 374 13.43 -3.19 12.39
CA PHE A 374 13.49 -2.28 13.53
C PHE A 374 13.64 -3.02 14.85
N LYS A 375 13.08 -4.23 14.98
CA LYS A 375 13.03 -5.07 16.19
C LYS A 375 12.17 -4.48 17.32
N SER A 376 12.38 -3.21 17.66
CA SER A 376 11.58 -2.48 18.63
C SER A 376 11.48 -0.99 18.30
N TYR A 377 10.54 -0.30 18.96
CA TYR A 377 10.42 1.15 18.84
C TYR A 377 11.64 1.93 19.38
N ALA A 378 12.36 1.36 20.36
CA ALA A 378 13.57 1.95 20.94
C ALA A 378 14.76 1.86 19.95
N ASP A 379 14.83 0.77 19.19
CA ASP A 379 15.88 0.53 18.20
C ASP A 379 15.68 1.37 16.92
N ALA A 380 14.43 1.71 16.58
CA ALA A 380 14.08 2.59 15.47
C ALA A 380 14.39 4.07 15.79
N GLY A 381 15.65 4.47 15.93
CA GLY A 381 16.03 5.84 16.32
C GLY A 381 17.18 6.45 15.50
N PHE A 382 17.36 7.76 15.65
CA PHE A 382 18.40 8.57 14.99
C PHE A 382 19.46 9.08 16.00
N GLY A 383 19.58 8.44 17.16
CA GLY A 383 20.46 8.82 18.26
C GLY A 383 19.83 9.80 19.27
N SER A 384 20.34 9.79 20.50
CA SER A 384 19.84 10.59 21.64
C SER A 384 20.89 11.57 22.19
N SER A 385 21.86 11.98 21.36
CA SER A 385 22.89 12.95 21.74
C SER A 385 22.30 14.36 21.87
N GLY A 386 22.71 15.13 22.87
CA GLY A 386 22.35 16.55 23.00
C GLY A 386 22.87 17.43 21.84
N GLU A 387 23.80 16.92 21.04
CA GLU A 387 24.38 17.60 19.87
C GLU A 387 23.86 17.07 18.53
N TRP A 388 22.83 16.21 18.54
CA TRP A 388 22.33 15.54 17.34
C TRP A 388 22.02 16.52 16.20
N TYR A 389 21.48 17.71 16.52
CA TYR A 389 21.09 18.74 15.57
C TYR A 389 22.26 19.34 14.79
N LYS A 390 23.49 19.30 15.33
CA LYS A 390 24.69 19.83 14.65
C LYS A 390 25.14 18.93 13.50
N ASN A 391 24.84 17.63 13.61
CA ASN A 391 25.26 16.60 12.66
C ASN A 391 24.06 16.04 11.87
N TYR A 392 22.89 16.68 11.96
CA TYR A 392 21.69 16.20 11.29
C TYR A 392 21.65 16.71 9.85
N GLY A 393 21.66 15.79 8.89
CA GLY A 393 21.65 16.11 7.45
C GLY A 393 23.00 16.55 6.88
N SER A 394 24.06 16.52 7.68
CA SER A 394 25.47 16.73 7.26
C SER A 394 26.11 15.49 6.68
#